data_AF-A0A7J7W4V4-F1
#
_entry.id   AF-A0A7J7W4V4-F1
#
_cell.length_a   1.000
_cell.length_b   1.000
_cell.length_c   1.000
_cell.angle_alpha   90.00
_cell.angle_beta   90.00
_cell.angle_gamma   90.00
#
_symmetry.space_group_name_H-M   'P 1'
#
loop_
_entity.id
_entity.type
_entity.pdbx_description
1 polymer ?
#
loop_
_entity_poly.entity_id
_entity_poly.type
_entity_poly.pdbx_seq_one_letter_code
_entity_poly.pdbx_strand_id
1 'polypeptide(L)'
;MLHWMIKLEQNLGIGELVVKYWPEKSTSHGFLVWRYLLRRDDDEPAPWTSEGIERSRRLCLRLQYPVGYPSDKEGKKTKGQSKKAGETSKRPVPDDDACESASKVYKADSAEAVEAFKLTPEQQHLIREDHQNQKLWDEVLAHLVEGPNFLKKLEQSFMCVCCQELVYQPVTTDCLHNVCKDCLQRSFKAQVFSCPACRHDLGQNYIMIPNESLQTLLDLFFPGYSKGR
;
A
#
# COMPACT_ATOMS: atom_id res chain seq x y z
N MET A 1 -15.79 -4.01 36.04
CA MET A 1 -15.56 -3.37 34.72
C MET A 1 -14.10 -3.37 34.29
N LEU A 2 -13.11 -2.88 35.07
CA LEU A 2 -11.70 -2.82 34.62
C LEU A 2 -11.13 -4.13 34.04
N HIS A 3 -11.51 -5.30 34.58
CA HIS A 3 -11.01 -6.60 34.12
C HIS A 3 -11.42 -6.99 32.67
N TRP A 4 -12.36 -6.25 32.04
CA TRP A 4 -12.79 -6.53 30.66
C TRP A 4 -11.99 -5.77 29.59
N MET A 5 -11.30 -4.68 29.93
CA MET A 5 -10.58 -3.87 28.91
C MET A 5 -9.23 -4.49 28.49
N ILE A 6 -8.59 -5.26 29.37
CA ILE A 6 -7.26 -5.88 29.15
C ILE A 6 -7.36 -7.10 28.19
N LYS A 7 -8.56 -7.67 27.99
CA LYS A 7 -8.74 -8.90 27.19
C LYS A 7 -8.82 -8.67 25.67
N LEU A 8 -8.44 -7.49 25.18
CA LEU A 8 -8.56 -7.06 23.78
C LEU A 8 -7.22 -6.71 23.11
N GLU A 9 -6.11 -6.86 23.82
CA GLU A 9 -4.76 -6.42 23.40
C GLU A 9 -3.98 -7.45 22.54
N GLN A 10 -4.60 -8.59 22.16
CA GLN A 10 -3.88 -9.76 21.60
C GLN A 10 -4.13 -10.05 20.10
N ASN A 11 -4.53 -9.09 19.26
CA ASN A 11 -4.75 -9.38 17.83
C ASN A 11 -4.48 -8.25 16.81
N LEU A 12 -4.01 -7.07 17.23
CA LEU A 12 -3.48 -6.04 16.33
C LEU A 12 -2.26 -5.39 17.00
N GLY A 13 -1.08 -5.52 16.37
CA GLY A 13 0.21 -5.06 16.92
C GLY A 13 0.43 -3.54 16.88
N ILE A 14 -0.60 -2.75 17.16
CA ILE A 14 -0.55 -1.28 17.22
C ILE A 14 -1.39 -0.83 18.43
N GLY A 15 -0.86 -1.07 19.63
CA GLY A 15 -1.49 -0.65 20.89
C GLY A 15 -1.18 0.81 21.22
N GLU A 16 -2.20 1.59 21.61
CA GLU A 16 -2.01 2.87 22.30
C GLU A 16 -2.21 2.70 23.81
N LEU A 17 -1.12 2.55 24.55
CA LEU A 17 -1.16 2.38 26.02
C LEU A 17 -1.28 3.71 26.76
N VAL A 18 -2.13 3.73 27.79
CA VAL A 18 -2.24 4.84 28.75
C VAL A 18 -1.05 4.80 29.72
N VAL A 19 0.02 5.53 29.42
CA VAL A 19 1.23 5.61 30.27
C VAL A 19 0.97 6.39 31.55
N LYS A 20 0.09 7.41 31.51
CA LYS A 20 -0.22 8.26 32.66
C LYS A 20 -1.59 8.90 32.49
N TYR A 21 -2.31 9.13 33.58
CA TYR A 21 -3.50 9.97 33.61
C TYR A 21 -3.51 10.88 34.85
N TRP A 22 -4.14 12.05 34.76
CA TRP A 22 -4.26 12.99 35.88
C TRP A 22 -5.47 13.93 35.71
N PRO A 23 -6.05 14.44 36.82
CA PRO A 23 -7.08 15.44 36.77
C PRO A 23 -6.49 16.86 36.67
N GLU A 24 -7.17 17.73 35.92
CA GLU A 24 -6.83 19.14 35.74
C GLU A 24 -8.11 19.98 35.83
N LYS A 25 -8.09 21.13 36.51
CA LYS A 25 -9.24 22.03 36.55
C LYS A 25 -9.16 23.03 35.39
N SER A 26 -10.18 23.06 34.55
CA SER A 26 -10.25 23.98 33.41
C SER A 26 -10.32 25.44 33.87
N THR A 27 -9.33 26.25 33.50
CA THR A 27 -9.18 27.65 33.96
C THR A 27 -10.36 28.56 33.57
N SER A 28 -11.10 28.23 32.51
CA SER A 28 -12.21 29.06 32.01
C SER A 28 -13.58 28.74 32.64
N HIS A 29 -13.79 27.52 33.15
CA HIS A 29 -15.11 27.08 33.62
C HIS A 29 -15.09 26.20 34.89
N GLY A 30 -13.92 25.96 35.50
CA GLY A 30 -13.78 25.22 36.77
C GLY A 30 -13.98 23.70 36.70
N PHE A 31 -14.49 23.16 35.59
CA PHE A 31 -14.71 21.72 35.39
C PHE A 31 -13.43 20.88 35.59
N LEU A 32 -13.60 19.68 36.16
CA LEU A 32 -12.53 18.69 36.30
C LEU A 32 -12.39 17.91 34.99
N VAL A 33 -11.27 18.07 34.31
CA VAL A 33 -10.92 17.38 33.06
C VAL A 33 -9.85 16.34 33.36
N TRP A 34 -10.12 15.07 33.02
CA TRP A 34 -9.08 14.03 33.08
C TRP A 34 -8.26 14.06 31.80
N ARG A 35 -6.94 14.17 31.94
CA ARG A 35 -5.98 14.02 30.85
C ARG A 35 -5.35 12.63 30.87
N TYR A 36 -5.02 12.16 29.68
CA TYR A 36 -4.37 10.87 29.43
C TYR A 36 -3.15 11.12 28.55
N LEU A 37 -2.04 10.45 28.84
CA LEU A 37 -0.85 10.38 28.02
C LEU A 37 -0.81 9.00 27.38
N LEU A 38 -1.03 8.96 26.07
CA LEU A 38 -0.94 7.75 25.25
C LEU A 38 0.49 7.59 24.71
N ARG A 39 0.90 6.33 24.50
CA ARG A 39 2.13 5.94 23.81
C ARG A 39 1.82 4.75 22.90
N ARG A 40 2.44 4.69 21.73
CA ARG A 40 2.46 3.53 20.85
C ARG A 40 3.51 2.52 21.32
N ASP A 41 3.21 1.22 21.23
CA ASP A 41 4.14 0.13 21.55
C ASP A 41 5.06 -0.27 20.39
N ASP A 42 5.22 0.59 19.39
CA ASP A 42 6.10 0.36 18.25
C ASP A 42 7.23 1.41 18.16
N ASP A 43 8.39 0.98 17.69
CA ASP A 43 9.58 1.82 17.52
C ASP A 43 9.49 2.75 16.28
N GLU A 44 8.35 2.84 15.57
CA GLU A 44 8.29 3.67 14.38
C GLU A 44 8.18 5.17 14.73
N PRO A 45 9.03 6.03 14.15
CA PRO A 45 8.98 7.47 14.42
C PRO A 45 7.67 8.07 13.93
N ALA A 46 6.96 8.76 14.82
CA ALA A 46 5.63 9.30 14.53
C ALA A 46 5.64 10.23 13.29
N PRO A 47 4.64 10.17 12.38
CA PRO A 47 4.74 10.74 11.02
C PRO A 47 4.97 12.26 10.90
N TRP A 48 4.87 13.01 12.00
CA TRP A 48 5.11 14.46 12.08
C TRP A 48 6.47 14.84 12.67
N THR A 49 7.29 13.87 13.10
CA THR A 49 8.68 14.09 13.51
C THR A 49 9.59 14.15 12.29
N SER A 50 10.79 14.75 12.41
CA SER A 50 11.76 14.79 11.30
C SER A 50 12.09 13.40 10.77
N GLU A 51 12.31 12.45 11.68
CA GLU A 51 12.61 11.04 11.38
C GLU A 51 11.41 10.33 10.74
N GLY A 52 10.18 10.59 11.21
CA GLY A 52 8.96 10.06 10.61
C GLY A 52 8.69 10.60 9.21
N ILE A 53 9.00 11.88 8.96
CA ILE A 53 8.94 12.50 7.63
C ILE A 53 9.98 11.89 6.68
N GLU A 54 11.21 11.66 7.16
CA GLU A 54 12.29 11.05 6.38
C GLU A 54 12.02 9.57 6.06
N ARG A 55 11.55 8.80 7.05
CA ARG A 55 11.06 7.41 6.86
C ARG A 55 9.91 7.36 5.86
N SER A 56 8.94 8.28 5.95
CA SER A 56 7.83 8.35 4.99
C SER A 56 8.33 8.62 3.57
N ARG A 57 9.37 9.46 3.40
CA ARG A 57 9.99 9.73 2.10
C ARG A 57 10.72 8.50 1.55
N ARG A 58 11.55 7.85 2.37
CA ARG A 58 12.34 6.64 2.01
C ARG A 58 11.45 5.44 1.62
N LEU A 59 10.29 5.32 2.23
CA LEU A 59 9.26 4.32 1.93
C LEU A 59 8.22 4.81 0.89
N CYS A 60 8.44 5.98 0.27
CA CYS A 60 7.55 6.64 -0.69
C CYS A 60 6.05 6.69 -0.28
N LEU A 61 5.78 6.81 1.02
CA LEU A 61 4.43 6.83 1.57
C LEU A 61 3.75 8.17 1.28
N ARG A 62 2.58 8.12 0.64
CA ARG A 62 1.71 9.29 0.42
C ARG A 62 0.55 9.27 1.40
N LEU A 63 0.26 10.43 2.01
CA LEU A 63 -0.95 10.65 2.79
C LEU A 63 -2.19 10.41 1.91
N GLN A 64 -2.94 9.36 2.24
CA GLN A 64 -4.27 9.10 1.67
C GLN A 64 -5.34 9.72 2.57
N TYR A 65 -6.38 10.31 1.95
CA TYR A 65 -7.56 10.80 2.65
C TYR A 65 -8.73 9.82 2.42
N PRO A 66 -9.64 9.63 3.40
CA PRO A 66 -10.83 8.82 3.20
C PRO A 66 -11.72 9.35 2.08
N VAL A 67 -12.46 8.44 1.42
CA VAL A 67 -13.44 8.80 0.38
C VAL A 67 -14.46 9.79 0.95
N GLY A 68 -14.65 10.93 0.28
CA GLY A 68 -15.52 12.02 0.72
C GLY A 68 -14.87 13.06 1.65
N TYR A 69 -13.56 12.98 1.92
CA TYR A 69 -12.85 14.05 2.61
C TYR A 69 -12.81 15.34 1.75
N PRO A 70 -13.19 16.54 2.27
CA PRO A 70 -13.22 17.76 1.44
C PRO A 70 -11.81 18.24 1.06
N SER A 71 -11.53 18.35 -0.24
CA SER A 71 -10.21 18.74 -0.75
C SER A 71 -9.74 20.13 -0.28
N ASP A 72 -10.65 21.05 0.04
CA ASP A 72 -10.33 22.37 0.63
C ASP A 72 -9.65 22.28 2.02
N LYS A 73 -9.55 21.09 2.60
CA LYS A 73 -8.88 20.81 3.87
C LYS A 73 -7.52 20.13 3.69
N GLU A 74 -7.19 19.67 2.48
CA GLU A 74 -5.88 19.07 2.20
C GLU A 74 -4.75 20.08 2.44
N GLY A 75 -3.64 19.63 3.04
CA GLY A 75 -2.46 20.46 3.27
C GLY A 75 -2.58 21.56 4.34
N LYS A 76 -3.73 21.74 5.01
CA LYS A 76 -3.87 22.68 6.14
C LYS A 76 -3.11 22.20 7.38
N LYS A 77 -1.80 22.49 7.41
CA LYS A 77 -0.94 22.28 8.59
C LYS A 77 -1.56 22.94 9.83
N THR A 78 -1.85 22.14 10.86
CA THR A 78 -2.25 22.65 12.18
C THR A 78 -1.10 23.46 12.77
N LYS A 79 -1.34 24.76 12.98
CA LYS A 79 -0.29 25.72 13.32
C LYS A 79 0.12 25.59 14.79
N GLY A 80 1.13 24.74 15.04
CA GLY A 80 1.89 24.73 16.29
C GLY A 80 2.36 26.14 16.66
N GLN A 81 2.40 26.44 17.96
CA GLN A 81 2.52 27.80 18.46
C GLN A 81 3.93 28.39 18.24
N SER A 82 4.01 29.47 17.47
CA SER A 82 5.14 30.43 17.50
C SER A 82 4.58 31.83 17.77
N LYS A 83 5.24 32.56 18.69
CA LYS A 83 4.77 33.85 19.22
C LYS A 83 4.98 35.00 18.22
N LYS A 84 4.16 36.06 18.33
CA LYS A 84 4.20 37.26 17.45
C LYS A 84 5.21 38.31 17.91
N ALA A 85 5.90 38.90 16.95
CA ALA A 85 6.23 40.33 16.79
C ALA A 85 6.53 40.55 15.28
N GLY A 86 6.26 41.68 14.61
CA GLY A 86 5.57 42.92 14.99
C GLY A 86 5.05 43.65 13.72
N GLU A 87 4.70 44.92 13.85
CA GLU A 87 4.20 45.87 12.81
C GLU A 87 5.13 46.08 11.58
N THR A 88 4.76 46.71 10.45
CA THR A 88 3.64 47.66 10.14
C THR A 88 3.12 47.50 8.68
N SER A 89 2.24 48.40 8.21
CA SER A 89 1.51 48.34 6.91
C SER A 89 2.05 49.28 5.82
N LYS A 90 1.96 48.88 4.53
CA LYS A 90 1.46 49.70 3.40
C LYS A 90 1.33 48.90 2.07
N ARG A 91 0.49 49.41 1.15
CA ARG A 91 0.33 48.99 -0.26
C ARG A 91 0.60 50.23 -1.14
N PRO A 92 1.05 50.07 -2.40
CA PRO A 92 0.11 50.26 -3.51
C PRO A 92 0.31 49.26 -4.68
N VAL A 93 -0.42 49.50 -5.76
CA VAL A 93 -0.51 48.82 -7.07
C VAL A 93 -1.05 49.88 -8.06
N PRO A 94 -0.94 49.73 -9.40
CA PRO A 94 -0.34 48.63 -10.15
C PRO A 94 0.82 49.16 -11.05
N ASP A 95 1.28 48.56 -12.16
CA ASP A 95 0.96 47.31 -12.89
C ASP A 95 2.30 46.59 -13.27
N ASP A 96 2.58 45.84 -14.35
CA ASP A 96 1.89 45.49 -15.61
C ASP A 96 2.45 44.17 -16.21
N ASP A 97 1.75 43.62 -17.20
CA ASP A 97 2.13 42.57 -18.17
C ASP A 97 2.54 41.14 -17.69
N ALA A 98 2.49 40.20 -18.64
CA ALA A 98 3.09 38.85 -18.70
C ALA A 98 2.73 37.76 -17.64
N CYS A 99 1.79 36.89 -18.06
CA CYS A 99 1.83 35.41 -17.97
C CYS A 99 2.90 34.72 -17.08
N GLU A 100 2.48 34.10 -15.96
CA GLU A 100 2.67 32.65 -15.74
C GLU A 100 1.86 32.13 -14.54
N SER A 101 1.08 31.04 -14.74
CA SER A 101 0.40 30.33 -13.64
C SER A 101 1.35 29.34 -12.97
N ALA A 102 2.23 29.84 -12.10
CA ALA A 102 3.27 29.09 -11.41
C ALA A 102 2.74 28.11 -10.34
N SER A 103 2.01 27.08 -10.79
CA SER A 103 1.84 25.82 -10.05
C SER A 103 3.22 25.28 -9.72
N LYS A 104 3.61 25.33 -8.44
CA LYS A 104 4.94 24.90 -8.00
C LYS A 104 5.09 23.38 -8.08
N VAL A 105 5.46 22.93 -9.27
CA VAL A 105 6.07 21.62 -9.52
C VAL A 105 7.22 21.47 -8.52
N TYR A 106 7.10 20.51 -7.61
CA TYR A 106 8.24 20.06 -6.83
C TYR A 106 9.23 19.46 -7.82
N LYS A 107 10.40 20.10 -7.97
CA LYS A 107 11.47 19.60 -8.83
C LYS A 107 11.83 18.18 -8.38
N ALA A 108 11.76 17.23 -9.29
CA ALA A 108 12.41 15.93 -9.14
C ALA A 108 13.92 16.16 -9.31
N ASP A 109 14.61 16.44 -8.22
CA ASP A 109 16.05 16.76 -8.21
C ASP A 109 16.74 16.18 -6.96
N SER A 110 16.52 14.88 -6.76
CA SER A 110 17.36 13.96 -6.00
C SER A 110 16.79 12.54 -6.17
N ALA A 111 17.63 11.59 -6.58
CA ALA A 111 17.29 10.17 -6.51
C ALA A 111 17.56 9.65 -5.09
N GLU A 112 16.78 10.11 -4.12
CA GLU A 112 16.83 9.60 -2.75
C GLU A 112 16.54 8.10 -2.76
N ALA A 113 17.42 7.32 -2.12
CA ALA A 113 17.38 5.86 -2.22
C ALA A 113 16.10 5.29 -1.59
N VAL A 114 15.17 4.88 -2.46
CA VAL A 114 13.97 4.12 -2.07
C VAL A 114 14.41 2.82 -1.41
N GLU A 115 13.86 2.51 -0.25
CA GLU A 115 14.19 1.25 0.42
C GLU A 115 13.51 0.08 -0.29
N ALA A 116 14.32 -0.89 -0.73
CA ALA A 116 13.84 -2.06 -1.46
C ALA A 116 12.79 -2.86 -0.68
N PHE A 117 11.83 -3.44 -1.39
CA PHE A 117 10.78 -4.27 -0.81
C PHE A 117 11.38 -5.50 -0.12
N LYS A 118 10.92 -5.80 1.10
CA LYS A 118 11.43 -6.91 1.91
C LYS A 118 10.42 -8.05 1.94
N LEU A 119 10.74 -9.12 1.22
CA LEU A 119 9.96 -10.35 1.25
C LEU A 119 10.04 -11.03 2.62
N THR A 120 8.92 -11.57 3.09
CA THR A 120 8.90 -12.44 4.28
C THR A 120 9.63 -13.77 4.01
N PRO A 121 10.15 -14.48 5.04
CA PRO A 121 10.77 -15.80 4.83
C PRO A 121 9.82 -16.83 4.19
N GLU A 122 8.52 -16.70 4.43
CA GLU A 122 7.45 -17.52 3.86
C GLU A 122 7.26 -17.22 2.36
N GLN A 123 7.15 -15.95 1.97
CA GLN A 123 7.12 -15.54 0.56
C GLN A 123 8.38 -16.03 -0.18
N GLN A 124 9.56 -15.86 0.43
CA GLN A 124 10.82 -16.35 -0.14
C GLN A 124 10.86 -17.88 -0.31
N HIS A 125 10.20 -18.65 0.56
CA HIS A 125 10.10 -20.10 0.43
C HIS A 125 9.17 -20.49 -0.71
N LEU A 126 7.93 -20.01 -0.68
CA LEU A 126 6.91 -20.37 -1.68
C LEU A 126 7.34 -19.95 -3.11
N ILE A 127 8.05 -18.83 -3.27
CA ILE A 127 8.62 -18.40 -4.58
C ILE A 127 9.65 -19.43 -5.10
N ARG A 128 10.40 -20.11 -4.22
CA ARG A 128 11.33 -21.17 -4.63
C ARG A 128 10.60 -22.46 -5.00
N GLU A 129 9.49 -22.78 -4.33
CA GLU A 129 8.67 -23.97 -4.65
C GLU A 129 7.85 -23.81 -5.94
N ASP A 130 7.54 -22.58 -6.36
CA ASP A 130 6.86 -22.27 -7.63
C ASP A 130 7.79 -22.40 -8.85
N HIS A 131 8.32 -23.62 -9.05
CA HIS A 131 9.26 -23.96 -10.11
C HIS A 131 8.72 -23.66 -11.52
N GLN A 132 7.40 -23.75 -11.73
CA GLN A 132 6.79 -23.47 -13.04
C GLN A 132 6.96 -22.00 -13.45
N ASN A 133 6.95 -21.08 -12.48
CA ASN A 133 7.09 -19.65 -12.73
C ASN A 133 8.51 -19.12 -12.50
N GLN A 134 9.53 -19.96 -12.29
CA GLN A 134 10.89 -19.54 -11.90
C GLN A 134 11.41 -18.30 -12.66
N LYS A 135 11.35 -18.31 -14.00
CA LYS A 135 11.80 -17.19 -14.83
C LYS A 135 10.98 -15.90 -14.63
N LEU A 136 9.66 -16.04 -14.51
CA LEU A 136 8.77 -14.91 -14.25
C LEU A 136 9.01 -14.35 -12.84
N TRP A 137 9.33 -15.21 -11.86
CA TRP A 137 9.77 -14.79 -10.54
C TRP A 137 11.13 -14.08 -10.60
N ASP A 138 12.12 -14.56 -11.33
CA ASP A 138 13.41 -13.86 -11.50
C ASP A 138 13.20 -12.45 -12.09
N GLU A 139 12.35 -12.31 -13.12
CA GLU A 139 11.97 -11.02 -13.74
C GLU A 139 11.18 -10.10 -12.78
N VAL A 140 10.27 -10.66 -11.97
CA VAL A 140 9.52 -9.91 -10.95
C VAL A 140 10.44 -9.47 -9.81
N LEU A 141 11.32 -10.33 -9.32
CA LEU A 141 12.23 -10.05 -8.19
C LEU A 141 13.26 -8.97 -8.51
N ALA A 142 13.64 -8.80 -9.78
CA ALA A 142 14.45 -7.65 -10.22
C ALA A 142 13.82 -6.29 -9.85
N HIS A 143 12.49 -6.23 -9.68
CA HIS A 143 11.75 -5.03 -9.31
C HIS A 143 11.69 -4.75 -7.80
N LEU A 144 12.26 -5.60 -6.93
CA LEU A 144 12.28 -5.36 -5.47
C LEU A 144 12.93 -4.01 -5.10
N VAL A 145 13.88 -3.53 -5.92
CA VAL A 145 14.54 -2.23 -5.73
C VAL A 145 13.61 -1.02 -5.92
N GLU A 146 12.42 -1.19 -6.50
CA GLU A 146 11.41 -0.12 -6.63
C GLU A 146 10.58 0.09 -5.35
N GLY A 147 10.92 -0.60 -4.24
CA GLY A 147 10.26 -0.43 -2.94
C GLY A 147 8.75 -0.72 -3.02
N PRO A 148 7.86 0.19 -2.59
CA PRO A 148 6.42 -0.05 -2.61
C PRO A 148 5.85 -0.24 -4.03
N ASN A 149 6.52 0.21 -5.09
CA ASN A 149 6.07 0.00 -6.47
C ASN A 149 6.26 -1.46 -6.94
N PHE A 150 7.05 -2.27 -6.22
CA PHE A 150 7.18 -3.72 -6.45
C PHE A 150 5.83 -4.42 -6.51
N LEU A 151 4.91 -4.13 -5.59
CA LEU A 151 3.58 -4.77 -5.56
C LEU A 151 2.77 -4.49 -6.83
N LYS A 152 2.92 -3.31 -7.43
CA LYS A 152 2.28 -2.97 -8.71
C LYS A 152 2.90 -3.72 -9.89
N LYS A 153 4.23 -3.93 -9.87
CA LYS A 153 4.92 -4.75 -10.89
C LYS A 153 4.48 -6.21 -10.78
N LEU A 154 4.44 -6.75 -9.56
CA LEU A 154 3.95 -8.09 -9.23
C LEU A 154 2.50 -8.30 -9.71
N GLU A 155 1.60 -7.37 -9.39
CA GLU A 155 0.19 -7.41 -9.82
C GLU A 155 0.06 -7.48 -11.35
N GLN A 156 0.86 -6.67 -12.07
CA GLN A 156 0.88 -6.63 -13.53
C GLN A 156 1.43 -7.94 -14.15
N SER A 157 2.50 -8.51 -13.59
CA SER A 157 3.11 -9.75 -14.06
C SER A 157 2.21 -10.99 -13.88
N PHE A 158 1.30 -10.97 -12.92
CA PHE A 158 0.33 -12.05 -12.67
C PHE A 158 -1.12 -11.68 -13.04
N MET A 159 -1.32 -10.65 -13.87
CA MET A 159 -2.63 -10.28 -14.41
C MET A 159 -3.12 -11.31 -15.45
N CYS A 160 -4.31 -11.88 -15.23
CA CYS A 160 -4.93 -12.82 -16.14
C CYS A 160 -5.43 -12.12 -17.41
N VAL A 161 -4.86 -12.47 -18.57
CA VAL A 161 -5.20 -11.88 -19.89
C VAL A 161 -6.67 -12.00 -20.30
N CYS A 162 -7.44 -12.91 -19.68
CA CYS A 162 -8.84 -13.15 -20.00
C CYS A 162 -9.81 -12.23 -19.25
N CYS A 163 -9.54 -11.92 -17.98
CA CYS A 163 -10.42 -11.09 -17.14
C CYS A 163 -9.82 -9.73 -16.75
N GLN A 164 -8.53 -9.49 -17.05
CA GLN A 164 -7.80 -8.25 -16.73
C GLN A 164 -7.72 -7.94 -15.23
N GLU A 165 -7.74 -8.99 -14.41
CA GLU A 165 -7.59 -8.95 -12.96
C GLU A 165 -6.39 -9.82 -12.55
N LEU A 166 -5.85 -9.60 -11.34
CA LEU A 166 -4.87 -10.51 -10.72
C LEU A 166 -5.41 -11.95 -10.72
N VAL A 167 -4.60 -12.89 -11.19
CA VAL A 167 -5.02 -14.28 -11.44
C VAL A 167 -5.53 -14.98 -10.17
N TYR A 168 -6.65 -15.70 -10.27
CA TYR A 168 -7.25 -16.49 -9.19
C TYR A 168 -7.45 -17.94 -9.64
N GLN A 169 -7.14 -18.90 -8.76
CA GLN A 169 -6.90 -20.31 -9.09
C GLN A 169 -6.04 -20.43 -10.37
N PRO A 170 -4.80 -19.90 -10.38
CA PRO A 170 -3.95 -19.88 -11.55
C PRO A 170 -3.66 -21.29 -12.06
N VAL A 171 -3.92 -21.53 -13.35
CA VAL A 171 -3.29 -22.63 -14.08
C VAL A 171 -2.04 -22.05 -14.73
N THR A 172 -0.87 -22.51 -14.31
CA THR A 172 0.40 -22.22 -14.99
C THR A 172 0.57 -23.24 -16.11
N THR A 173 0.48 -22.80 -17.36
CA THR A 173 0.52 -23.69 -18.53
C THR A 173 1.92 -24.26 -18.80
N ASP A 174 1.99 -25.30 -19.64
CA ASP A 174 3.23 -25.86 -20.19
C ASP A 174 4.08 -24.82 -20.94
N CYS A 175 3.42 -23.95 -21.68
CA CYS A 175 3.96 -22.75 -22.33
C CYS A 175 4.18 -21.57 -21.36
N LEU A 176 4.21 -21.82 -20.04
CA LEU A 176 4.62 -20.91 -18.96
C LEU A 176 3.81 -19.59 -18.86
N HIS A 177 2.50 -19.66 -19.03
CA HIS A 177 1.60 -18.52 -18.82
C HIS A 177 0.58 -18.81 -17.71
N ASN A 178 0.22 -17.79 -16.93
CA ASN A 178 -0.74 -17.90 -15.83
C ASN A 178 -2.12 -17.39 -16.25
N VAL A 179 -3.14 -18.24 -16.15
CA VAL A 179 -4.53 -17.92 -16.50
C VAL A 179 -5.45 -18.47 -15.41
N CYS A 180 -6.50 -17.73 -15.02
CA CYS A 180 -7.47 -18.23 -14.04
C CYS A 180 -8.08 -19.53 -14.57
N LYS A 181 -8.14 -20.59 -13.75
CA LYS A 181 -8.76 -21.88 -14.11
C LYS A 181 -10.14 -21.69 -14.74
N ASP A 182 -10.96 -20.84 -14.13
CA ASP A 182 -12.30 -20.52 -14.61
C ASP A 182 -12.30 -19.85 -16.00
N CYS A 183 -11.31 -19.00 -16.29
CA CYS A 183 -11.16 -18.39 -17.61
C CYS A 183 -10.71 -19.40 -18.68
N LEU A 184 -9.80 -20.32 -18.32
CA LEU A 184 -9.34 -21.36 -19.23
C LEU A 184 -10.44 -22.40 -19.51
N GLN A 185 -11.23 -22.77 -18.50
CA GLN A 185 -12.42 -23.61 -18.65
C GLN A 185 -13.48 -22.96 -19.56
N ARG A 186 -13.72 -21.65 -19.44
CA ARG A 186 -14.62 -20.91 -20.34
C ARG A 186 -14.13 -20.94 -21.79
N SER A 187 -12.81 -20.82 -22.02
CA SER A 187 -12.20 -20.97 -23.36
C SER A 187 -12.42 -22.37 -23.95
N PHE A 188 -12.13 -23.42 -23.18
CA PHE A 188 -12.29 -24.81 -23.60
C PHE A 188 -13.76 -25.16 -23.86
N LYS A 189 -14.69 -24.63 -23.06
CA LYS A 189 -16.14 -24.78 -23.30
C LYS A 189 -16.56 -24.19 -24.66
N ALA A 190 -15.93 -23.08 -25.07
CA ALA A 190 -16.12 -22.46 -26.38
C ALA A 190 -15.34 -23.14 -27.53
N GLN A 191 -14.78 -24.34 -27.30
CA GLN A 191 -13.95 -25.10 -28.24
C GLN A 191 -12.63 -24.41 -28.64
N VAL A 192 -12.12 -23.50 -27.80
CA VAL A 192 -10.83 -22.84 -27.99
C VAL A 192 -9.81 -23.45 -27.01
N PHE A 193 -9.05 -24.41 -27.53
CA PHE A 193 -8.08 -25.22 -26.78
C PHE A 193 -6.64 -24.66 -26.76
N SER A 194 -6.44 -23.42 -27.19
CA SER A 194 -5.14 -22.75 -27.16
C SER A 194 -4.98 -21.81 -25.96
N CYS A 195 -3.75 -21.64 -25.50
CA CYS A 195 -3.39 -20.71 -24.43
C CYS A 195 -3.84 -19.29 -24.79
N PRO A 196 -4.69 -18.63 -23.96
CA PRO A 196 -5.22 -17.31 -24.26
C PRO A 196 -4.17 -16.20 -24.46
N ALA A 197 -2.99 -16.34 -23.83
CA ALA A 197 -1.91 -15.36 -23.91
C ALA A 197 -1.05 -15.52 -25.18
N CYS A 198 -0.49 -16.70 -25.42
CA CYS A 198 0.51 -16.93 -26.47
C CYS A 198 0.02 -17.78 -27.66
N ARG A 199 -1.23 -18.27 -27.63
CA ARG A 199 -1.87 -19.12 -28.66
C ARG A 199 -1.20 -20.48 -28.93
N HIS A 200 -0.30 -20.94 -28.05
CA HIS A 200 0.16 -22.33 -28.02
C HIS A 200 -1.04 -23.29 -27.89
N ASP A 201 -1.04 -24.41 -28.62
CA ASP A 201 -2.09 -25.40 -28.52
C ASP A 201 -1.89 -26.26 -27.26
N LEU A 202 -2.89 -26.28 -26.38
CA LEU A 202 -2.89 -27.10 -25.15
C LEU A 202 -3.59 -28.45 -25.38
N GLY A 203 -4.30 -28.61 -26.50
CA GLY A 203 -5.10 -29.78 -26.82
C GLY A 203 -6.41 -29.91 -26.02
N GLN A 204 -7.38 -30.59 -26.62
CA GLN A 204 -8.73 -30.75 -26.05
C GLN A 204 -8.76 -31.48 -24.68
N ASN A 205 -7.76 -32.30 -24.39
CA ASN A 205 -7.66 -33.13 -23.19
C ASN A 205 -6.77 -32.54 -22.08
N TYR A 206 -6.41 -31.24 -22.15
CA TYR A 206 -5.54 -30.59 -21.19
C TYR A 206 -6.06 -30.67 -19.73
N ILE A 207 -5.18 -31.04 -18.79
CA ILE A 207 -5.54 -31.20 -17.38
C ILE A 207 -5.26 -29.90 -16.62
N MET A 208 -6.33 -29.17 -16.28
CA MET A 208 -6.25 -27.86 -15.62
C MET A 208 -6.03 -27.98 -14.11
N ILE A 209 -4.79 -28.26 -13.71
CA ILE A 209 -4.33 -28.27 -12.31
C ILE A 209 -4.03 -26.83 -11.86
N PRO A 210 -4.57 -26.35 -10.72
CA PRO A 210 -4.15 -25.07 -10.15
C PRO A 210 -2.73 -25.13 -9.57
N ASN A 211 -2.00 -24.03 -9.69
CA ASN A 211 -0.75 -23.78 -9.00
C ASN A 211 -1.04 -23.19 -7.61
N GLU A 212 -1.20 -24.07 -6.62
CA GLU A 212 -1.53 -23.70 -5.24
C GLU A 212 -0.40 -22.88 -4.57
N SER A 213 0.86 -23.06 -4.98
CA SER A 213 2.00 -22.25 -4.51
C SER A 213 1.85 -20.79 -4.94
N LEU A 214 1.53 -20.55 -6.22
CA LEU A 214 1.24 -19.20 -6.71
C LEU A 214 -0.03 -18.63 -6.09
N GLN A 215 -1.11 -19.42 -5.92
CA GLN A 215 -2.32 -18.96 -5.25
C GLN A 215 -2.02 -18.45 -3.83
N THR A 216 -1.28 -19.25 -3.04
CA THR A 216 -0.88 -18.90 -1.67
C THR A 216 -0.02 -17.64 -1.64
N LEU A 217 0.91 -17.48 -2.59
CA LEU A 217 1.72 -16.26 -2.71
C LEU A 217 0.87 -15.02 -2.97
N LEU A 218 -0.09 -15.11 -3.89
CA LEU A 218 -0.94 -13.96 -4.22
C LEU A 218 -1.89 -13.60 -3.07
N ASP A 219 -2.38 -14.57 -2.30
CA ASP A 219 -3.13 -14.28 -1.06
C ASP A 219 -2.24 -13.66 0.05
N LEU A 220 -0.94 -14.01 0.11
CA LEU A 220 0.03 -13.39 1.03
C LEU A 220 0.45 -11.97 0.61
N PHE A 221 0.56 -11.69 -0.70
CA PHE A 221 0.90 -10.35 -1.21
C PHE A 221 -0.31 -9.40 -1.27
N PHE A 222 -1.51 -9.92 -1.53
CA PHE A 222 -2.74 -9.15 -1.70
C PHE A 222 -3.91 -9.70 -0.85
N PRO A 223 -3.82 -9.67 0.50
CA PRO A 223 -4.80 -10.32 1.37
C PRO A 223 -6.26 -9.96 1.05
N GLY A 224 -7.03 -10.96 0.63
CA GLY A 224 -8.45 -10.84 0.31
C GLY A 224 -8.80 -10.47 -1.15
N TYR A 225 -7.83 -10.38 -2.07
CA TYR A 225 -8.10 -10.16 -3.51
C TYR A 225 -8.97 -11.28 -4.14
N SER A 226 -8.93 -12.47 -3.54
CA SER A 226 -9.68 -13.69 -3.88
C SER A 226 -11.15 -13.66 -3.42
N LYS A 227 -11.59 -12.63 -2.69
CA LYS A 227 -12.92 -12.57 -2.07
C LYS A 227 -14.04 -12.36 -3.12
N GLY A 228 -14.72 -13.46 -3.46
CA GLY A 228 -15.84 -13.46 -4.41
C GLY A 228 -15.42 -13.58 -5.88
N ARG A 229 -14.23 -14.13 -6.11
CA ARG A 229 -13.67 -14.48 -7.42
C ARG A 229 -14.03 -15.90 -7.84
#